data_AF-A0A3Q0GJ40-F1
#
_entry.id   AF-A0A3Q0GJ40-F1
#
_cell.length_a   1.000
_cell.length_b   1.000
_cell.length_c   1.000
_cell.angle_alpha   90.00
_cell.angle_beta   90.00
_cell.angle_gamma   90.00
#
_symmetry.space_group_name_H-M   'P 1'
#
loop_
_entity.id
_entity.type
_entity.pdbx_description
1 polymer ?
#
loop_
_entity_poly.entity_id
_entity_poly.type
_entity_poly.pdbx_seq_one_letter_code
_entity_poly.pdbx_strand_id
1 'polypeptide(L)'
;MQALAGYQLALPPQPAMELRVQVSAPKQHVTEHWAIDASNAYLSRTSTKKMLMVYYTLPTEREGTCQAFHLDVAVQDTPKDKKKRNFIDTFWLRIRARAQGAQNATMTIVDISMLTGFYPDLDDLKKLTSVVEQYIFLYETKSTLSNSSLILYFSEMSSEEEVEIRFRIHQHMEVGLLQPAAVTAYEYYEPSRHCSRFYNLPAQSGQLKICQKEVCKCAEENCPQLHSSGGVSQQDLMEAACYARVDNAYKVQVEQHTAKDTYVYYTMRVLDVIKMGTDMDASGQPRRFVLHAACEELLGLQDGEQYLVMTSDSDLWLTQDSFTYVLGKKSYILAWPQQGEVGRQALAGALDDFSNHMKTMGCST
;
A
#
# COMPACT_ATOMS: atom_id res chain seq x y z
N MET A 1 32.84 -8.93 17.29
CA MET A 1 34.11 -8.69 16.56
C MET A 1 35.34 -8.89 17.44
N GLN A 2 35.43 -8.29 18.62
CA GLN A 2 36.64 -8.37 19.48
C GLN A 2 36.95 -9.80 19.99
N ALA A 3 35.94 -10.58 20.39
CA ALA A 3 36.13 -11.98 20.79
C ALA A 3 36.61 -12.90 19.65
N LEU A 4 36.11 -12.66 18.43
CA LEU A 4 36.52 -13.38 17.22
C LEU A 4 37.99 -13.08 16.87
N ALA A 5 38.40 -11.82 16.98
CA ALA A 5 39.79 -11.41 16.80
C ALA A 5 40.71 -12.02 17.88
N GLY A 6 40.28 -12.01 19.15
CA GLY A 6 41.02 -12.64 20.25
C GLY A 6 41.20 -14.14 20.07
N TYR A 7 40.14 -14.85 19.63
CA TYR A 7 40.22 -16.27 19.29
C TYR A 7 41.20 -16.55 18.15
N GLN A 8 41.17 -15.75 17.07
CA GLN A 8 42.10 -15.91 15.95
C GLN A 8 43.57 -15.68 16.35
N LEU A 9 43.84 -14.74 17.26
CA LEU A 9 45.18 -14.45 17.77
C LEU A 9 45.71 -15.53 18.72
N ALA A 10 44.82 -16.25 19.41
CA ALA A 10 45.18 -17.31 20.36
C ALA A 10 45.46 -18.67 19.70
N LEU A 11 45.13 -18.83 18.41
CA LEU A 11 45.41 -20.05 17.66
C LEU A 11 46.87 -20.09 17.21
N PRO A 12 47.54 -21.25 17.27
CA PRO A 12 48.86 -21.43 16.66
C PRO A 12 48.80 -21.17 15.14
N PRO A 13 49.92 -20.82 14.49
CA PRO A 13 49.95 -20.52 13.05
C PRO A 13 49.32 -21.67 12.26
N GLN A 14 48.18 -21.38 11.63
CA GLN A 14 47.45 -22.36 10.86
C GLN A 14 48.26 -22.79 9.62
N PRO A 15 48.14 -24.05 9.17
CA PRO A 15 48.69 -24.46 7.87
C PRO A 15 48.14 -23.56 6.76
N ALA A 16 48.91 -23.42 5.68
CA ALA A 16 48.62 -22.54 4.55
C ALA A 16 47.13 -22.63 4.17
N MET A 17 46.39 -21.56 4.44
CA MET A 17 45.00 -21.46 4.04
C MET A 17 44.97 -21.46 2.52
N GLU A 18 44.28 -22.42 1.91
CA GLU A 18 44.04 -22.48 0.47
C GLU A 18 42.58 -22.93 0.25
N LEU A 19 41.73 -21.98 -0.13
CA LEU A 19 40.30 -22.14 -0.32
C LEU A 19 39.96 -21.80 -1.76
N ARG A 20 39.43 -22.77 -2.52
CA ARG A 20 38.93 -22.54 -3.89
C ARG A 20 37.41 -22.51 -3.85
N VAL A 21 36.84 -21.33 -4.06
CA VAL A 21 35.40 -21.10 -4.04
C VAL A 21 34.92 -20.88 -5.47
N GLN A 22 33.92 -21.66 -5.91
CA GLN A 22 33.25 -21.46 -7.18
C GLN A 22 31.83 -20.97 -6.92
N VAL A 23 31.47 -19.83 -7.50
CA VAL A 23 30.11 -19.26 -7.43
C VAL A 23 29.51 -19.33 -8.83
N SER A 24 28.42 -20.08 -9.00
CA SER A 24 27.72 -20.19 -10.27
C SER A 24 26.28 -19.69 -10.14
N ALA A 25 25.87 -18.83 -11.08
CA ALA A 25 24.52 -18.32 -11.22
C ALA A 25 23.93 -18.78 -12.56
N PRO A 26 23.18 -19.91 -12.59
CA PRO A 26 22.77 -20.57 -13.83
C PRO A 26 21.92 -19.70 -14.75
N LYS A 27 20.99 -18.92 -14.18
CA LYS A 27 20.09 -18.03 -14.93
C LYS A 27 20.79 -16.84 -15.60
N GLN A 28 22.02 -16.51 -15.20
CA GLN A 28 22.80 -15.43 -15.78
C GLN A 28 24.04 -15.93 -16.54
N HIS A 29 24.25 -17.26 -16.62
CA HIS A 29 25.47 -17.88 -17.18
C HIS A 29 26.78 -17.31 -16.61
N VAL A 30 26.77 -16.82 -15.35
CA VAL A 30 27.98 -16.32 -14.69
C VAL A 30 28.55 -17.42 -13.81
N THR A 31 29.83 -17.71 -13.97
CA THR A 31 30.59 -18.58 -13.07
C THR A 31 31.89 -17.89 -12.70
N GLU A 32 32.09 -17.63 -11.41
CA GLU A 32 33.30 -17.03 -10.87
C GLU A 32 34.07 -18.03 -10.02
N HIS A 33 35.39 -17.92 -10.04
CA HIS A 33 36.29 -18.74 -9.25
C HIS A 33 37.19 -17.83 -8.41
N TRP A 34 37.21 -18.06 -7.11
CA TRP A 34 38.07 -17.34 -6.17
C TRP A 34 39.04 -18.31 -5.51
N ALA A 35 40.33 -17.99 -5.58
CA ALA A 35 41.36 -18.64 -4.79
C ALA A 35 41.68 -17.73 -3.60
N ILE A 36 41.41 -18.22 -2.40
CA ILE A 36 41.66 -17.53 -1.14
C ILE A 36 42.85 -18.20 -0.48
N ASP A 37 43.88 -17.42 -0.23
CA ASP A 37 45.11 -17.88 0.42
C ASP A 37 45.51 -16.96 1.58
N ALA A 38 46.57 -17.31 2.30
CA ALA A 38 47.06 -16.52 3.42
C ALA A 38 47.42 -15.06 3.06
N SER A 39 47.78 -14.76 1.81
CA SER A 39 48.14 -13.42 1.34
C SER A 39 46.92 -12.53 1.06
N ASN A 40 45.75 -13.13 0.78
CA ASN A 40 44.53 -12.40 0.44
C ASN A 40 43.33 -12.76 1.34
N ALA A 41 43.60 -13.42 2.47
CA ALA A 41 42.66 -13.90 3.47
C ALA A 41 41.64 -12.87 3.96
N TYR A 42 42.10 -11.63 4.18
CA TYR A 42 41.32 -10.54 4.75
C TYR A 42 40.72 -9.61 3.69
N LEU A 43 40.95 -9.91 2.40
CA LEU A 43 40.41 -9.12 1.30
C LEU A 43 38.95 -9.50 1.08
N SER A 44 38.03 -8.56 1.33
CA SER A 44 36.63 -8.73 0.95
C SER A 44 36.53 -8.81 -0.58
N ARG A 45 36.02 -9.95 -1.08
CA ARG A 45 35.75 -10.13 -2.51
C ARG A 45 34.28 -9.87 -2.77
N THR A 46 34.02 -8.83 -3.56
CA THR A 46 32.69 -8.58 -4.13
C THR A 46 32.81 -8.73 -5.64
N SER A 47 31.99 -9.58 -6.26
CA SER A 47 31.81 -9.56 -7.71
C SER A 47 31.38 -8.15 -8.14
N THR A 48 31.76 -7.72 -9.34
CA THR A 48 31.31 -6.45 -9.94
C THR A 48 29.80 -6.35 -10.05
N LYS A 49 29.08 -7.47 -9.90
CA LYS A 49 27.63 -7.53 -9.71
C LYS A 49 27.31 -7.77 -8.24
N LYS A 50 27.17 -6.70 -7.46
CA LYS A 50 26.54 -6.80 -6.13
C LYS A 50 25.07 -7.21 -6.32
N MET A 51 24.74 -8.45 -6.00
CA MET A 51 23.33 -8.88 -5.96
C MET A 51 22.78 -8.65 -4.55
N LEU A 52 22.42 -7.41 -4.26
CA LEU A 52 21.59 -7.09 -3.11
C LEU A 52 20.15 -7.32 -3.54
N MET A 53 19.57 -8.47 -3.20
CA MET A 53 18.17 -8.74 -3.46
C MET A 53 17.35 -8.09 -2.35
N VAL A 54 17.05 -6.80 -2.53
CA VAL A 54 16.01 -6.13 -1.75
C VAL A 54 14.70 -6.50 -2.42
N TYR A 55 13.93 -7.35 -1.77
CA TYR A 55 12.58 -7.68 -2.20
C TYR A 55 11.62 -7.18 -1.12
N TYR A 56 10.52 -6.58 -1.56
CA TYR A 56 9.43 -6.26 -0.66
C TYR A 56 8.78 -7.59 -0.27
N THR A 57 9.02 -8.03 0.96
CA THR A 57 8.24 -9.11 1.55
C THR A 57 6.82 -8.59 1.74
N LEU A 58 5.82 -9.41 1.40
CA LEU A 58 4.50 -9.19 1.97
C LEU A 58 4.70 -9.13 3.49
N PRO A 59 4.22 -8.08 4.19
CA PRO A 59 4.17 -8.10 5.64
C PRO A 59 3.47 -9.39 6.01
N THR A 60 4.17 -10.30 6.71
CA THR A 60 3.52 -11.49 7.24
C THR A 60 2.29 -11.00 7.98
N GLU A 61 1.11 -11.45 7.55
CA GLU A 61 -0.19 -11.20 8.17
C GLU A 61 -0.26 -11.83 9.55
N ARG A 62 0.60 -11.33 10.41
CA ARG A 62 0.28 -11.18 11.80
C ARG A 62 0.25 -9.68 11.92
N GLU A 63 -0.86 -9.13 12.37
CA GLU A 63 -0.73 -8.04 13.33
C GLU A 63 0.40 -8.48 14.27
N GLY A 64 1.61 -7.98 14.01
CA GLY A 64 2.82 -8.54 14.61
C GLY A 64 2.53 -8.56 16.09
N THR A 65 2.48 -9.75 16.68
CA THR A 65 2.16 -9.91 18.09
C THR A 65 3.19 -9.08 18.80
N CYS A 66 2.79 -7.88 19.21
CA CYS A 66 3.68 -6.91 19.80
C CYS A 66 3.97 -7.39 21.20
N GLN A 67 4.90 -8.35 21.29
CA GLN A 67 5.24 -9.06 22.52
C GLN A 67 6.22 -8.25 23.38
N ALA A 68 6.95 -7.31 22.77
CA ALA A 68 7.97 -6.51 23.45
C ALA A 68 7.46 -5.12 23.89
N PHE A 69 6.48 -4.55 23.18
CA PHE A 69 5.96 -3.21 23.46
C PHE A 69 4.46 -3.15 23.21
N HIS A 70 3.73 -2.43 24.05
CA HIS A 70 2.39 -1.96 23.72
C HIS A 70 2.54 -0.63 22.97
N LEU A 71 1.92 -0.53 21.80
CA LEU A 71 1.99 0.64 20.94
C LEU A 71 0.59 0.96 20.40
N ASP A 72 0.09 2.15 20.74
CA ASP A 72 -1.14 2.74 20.20
C ASP A 72 -0.81 4.03 19.46
N VAL A 73 -1.32 4.16 18.24
CA VAL A 73 -1.04 5.31 17.37
C VAL A 73 -2.36 5.84 16.82
N ALA A 74 -2.61 7.13 17.04
CA ALA A 74 -3.83 7.78 16.59
C ALA A 74 -3.52 9.14 15.97
N VAL A 75 -4.19 9.45 14.86
CA VAL A 75 -4.18 10.78 14.24
C VAL A 75 -5.47 11.51 14.59
N GLN A 76 -5.36 12.74 15.06
CA GLN A 76 -6.49 13.59 15.45
C GLN A 76 -6.47 14.88 14.65
N ASP A 77 -7.65 15.34 14.23
CA ASP A 77 -7.79 16.58 13.48
C ASP A 77 -7.55 17.80 14.37
N THR A 78 -6.94 18.85 13.80
CA THR A 78 -6.73 20.10 14.53
C THR A 78 -7.90 21.06 14.28
N PRO A 79 -8.48 21.71 15.30
CA PRO A 79 -9.51 22.73 15.11
C PRO A 79 -9.06 23.80 14.11
N LYS A 80 -9.97 24.23 13.22
CA LYS A 80 -9.68 25.15 12.09
C LYS A 80 -8.97 26.44 12.55
N ASP A 81 -9.25 26.90 13.75
CA ASP A 81 -8.75 28.14 14.34
C ASP A 81 -7.24 28.10 14.65
N LYS A 82 -6.65 26.90 14.72
CA LYS A 82 -5.23 26.67 15.00
C LYS A 82 -4.42 26.24 13.78
N LYS A 83 -5.06 26.11 12.60
CA LYS A 83 -4.37 25.77 11.34
C LYS A 83 -3.55 26.99 10.88
N LYS A 84 -2.22 26.87 10.87
CA LYS A 84 -1.32 27.91 10.35
C LYS A 84 -1.54 28.03 8.84
N ARG A 85 -1.69 29.25 8.30
CA ARG A 85 -1.95 29.51 6.86
C ARG A 85 -0.88 28.99 5.90
N ASN A 86 0.30 28.60 6.40
CA ASN A 86 1.44 28.21 5.57
C ASN A 86 1.43 26.71 5.19
N PHE A 87 0.50 25.93 5.73
CA PHE A 87 0.37 24.50 5.48
C PHE A 87 -1.02 24.19 4.93
N ILE A 88 -1.14 23.15 4.11
CA ILE A 88 -2.42 22.71 3.53
C ILE A 88 -3.34 22.26 4.67
N ASP A 89 -2.81 21.40 5.54
CA ASP A 89 -3.50 20.92 6.72
C ASP A 89 -2.52 20.62 7.88
N THR A 90 -3.03 20.44 9.10
CA THR A 90 -2.30 20.13 10.31
C THR A 90 -3.09 19.17 11.19
N PHE A 91 -2.44 18.09 11.62
CA PHE A 91 -3.03 17.06 12.48
C PHE A 91 -2.17 16.86 13.73
N TRP A 92 -2.77 16.33 14.79
CA TRP A 92 -2.06 15.83 15.96
C TRP A 92 -1.77 14.34 15.80
N LEU A 93 -0.50 13.97 15.89
CA LEU A 93 -0.09 12.58 16.01
C LEU A 93 0.11 12.25 17.49
N ARG A 94 -0.67 11.29 17.98
CA ARG A 94 -0.58 10.76 19.35
C ARG A 94 -0.01 9.35 19.31
N ILE A 95 1.05 9.12 20.07
CA ILE A 95 1.70 7.81 20.22
C ILE A 95 1.70 7.47 21.71
N ARG A 96 1.18 6.30 22.06
CA ARG A 96 1.30 5.73 23.41
C ARG A 96 2.18 4.49 23.33
N ALA A 97 3.22 4.46 24.16
CA ALA A 97 4.17 3.36 24.20
C ALA A 97 4.37 2.88 25.64
N ARG A 98 4.51 1.56 25.79
CA ARG A 98 4.86 0.92 27.06
C ARG A 98 5.65 -0.35 26.79
N ALA A 99 6.65 -0.65 27.62
CA ALA A 99 7.36 -1.93 27.52
C ALA A 99 6.43 -3.09 27.94
N GLN A 100 6.51 -4.21 27.25
CA GLN A 100 5.85 -5.46 27.66
C GLN A 100 6.91 -6.42 28.18
N GLY A 101 6.80 -6.76 29.47
CA GLY A 101 7.74 -7.63 30.16
C GLY A 101 7.74 -7.38 31.66
N ALA A 102 8.64 -8.07 32.36
CA ALA A 102 8.82 -7.92 33.80
C ALA A 102 9.76 -6.76 34.21
N GLN A 103 10.43 -6.14 33.22
CA GLN A 103 11.39 -5.06 33.43
C GLN A 103 11.14 -3.94 32.43
N ASN A 104 11.57 -2.74 32.80
CA ASN A 104 11.56 -1.58 31.93
C ASN A 104 12.58 -1.75 30.80
N ALA A 105 12.24 -1.22 29.62
CA ALA A 105 13.10 -1.31 28.44
C ALA A 105 14.06 -0.11 28.40
N THR A 106 15.35 -0.35 28.58
CA THR A 106 16.38 0.70 28.54
C THR A 106 16.78 1.05 27.11
N MET A 107 17.09 2.32 26.84
CA MET A 107 17.51 2.80 25.51
C MET A 107 16.54 2.39 24.39
N THR A 108 15.25 2.71 24.60
CA THR A 108 14.20 2.43 23.61
C THR A 108 14.23 3.49 22.51
N ILE A 109 14.10 3.04 21.26
CA ILE A 109 14.01 3.89 20.08
C ILE A 109 12.61 3.78 19.51
N VAL A 110 11.99 4.93 19.25
CA VAL A 110 10.72 5.02 18.52
C VAL A 110 10.99 5.68 17.18
N ASP A 111 10.99 4.89 16.11
CA ASP A 111 11.17 5.32 14.74
C ASP A 111 9.80 5.56 14.08
N ILE A 112 9.58 6.80 13.67
CA ILE A 112 8.31 7.31 13.14
C ILE A 112 8.56 7.72 11.70
N SER A 113 8.07 6.92 10.76
CA SER A 113 7.96 7.35 9.37
C SER A 113 6.78 8.30 9.22
N MET A 114 6.97 9.43 8.52
CA MET A 114 5.87 10.36 8.23
C MET A 114 5.10 9.90 7.00
N LEU A 115 3.82 10.28 6.93
CA LEU A 115 3.03 10.19 5.70
C LEU A 115 3.70 11.02 4.60
N THR A 116 3.59 10.58 3.34
CA THR A 116 4.16 11.29 2.20
C THR A 116 3.63 12.73 2.14
N GLY A 117 4.54 13.71 2.09
CA GLY A 117 4.18 15.13 2.10
C GLY A 117 3.89 15.73 3.49
N PHE A 118 4.01 14.95 4.56
CA PHE A 118 3.87 15.40 5.95
C PHE A 118 5.21 15.56 6.66
N TYR A 119 5.26 16.55 7.55
CA TYR A 119 6.47 16.90 8.31
C TYR A 119 6.11 17.26 9.75
N PRO A 120 6.92 16.88 10.76
CA PRO A 120 6.63 17.18 12.16
C PRO A 120 6.89 18.66 12.50
N ASP A 121 6.08 19.23 13.41
CA ASP A 121 6.27 20.57 13.97
C ASP A 121 7.49 20.56 14.90
N LEU A 122 8.55 21.28 14.50
CA LEU A 122 9.80 21.33 15.24
C LEU A 122 9.67 22.04 16.61
N ASP A 123 8.69 22.93 16.80
CA ASP A 123 8.51 23.64 18.06
C ASP A 123 7.90 22.72 19.12
N ASP A 124 7.00 21.82 18.73
CA ASP A 124 6.46 20.79 19.61
C ASP A 124 7.52 19.75 19.98
N LEU A 125 8.35 19.31 19.01
CA LEU A 125 9.46 18.38 19.29
C LEU A 125 10.47 18.95 20.29
N LYS A 126 10.80 20.25 20.19
CA LYS A 126 11.69 20.91 21.16
C LYS A 126 11.13 20.91 22.57
N LYS A 127 9.81 21.05 22.73
CA LYS A 127 9.15 20.99 24.05
C LYS A 127 9.22 19.60 24.66
N LEU A 128 9.04 18.56 23.83
CA LEU A 128 9.13 17.16 24.26
C LEU A 128 10.53 16.78 24.76
N THR A 129 11.59 17.46 24.28
CA THR A 129 12.96 17.31 24.80
C THR A 129 13.34 18.27 25.92
N SER A 130 12.41 19.10 26.38
CA SER A 130 12.70 20.06 27.46
C SER A 130 12.80 19.35 28.81
N VAL A 131 13.60 19.91 29.71
CA VAL A 131 14.05 19.32 31.00
C VAL A 131 12.90 18.92 31.93
N VAL A 132 11.68 19.41 31.69
CA VAL A 132 10.52 19.17 32.56
C VAL A 132 9.84 17.82 32.27
N GLU A 133 9.91 17.33 31.04
CA GLU A 133 9.21 16.08 30.63
C GLU A 133 10.17 14.87 30.59
N GLN A 134 11.48 15.05 30.34
CA GLN A 134 12.60 14.09 30.47
C GLN A 134 12.44 12.62 29.98
N TYR A 135 11.35 12.23 29.31
CA TYR A 135 11.21 10.89 28.72
C TYR A 135 12.03 10.74 27.44
N ILE A 136 12.15 11.82 26.64
CA ILE A 136 12.88 11.84 25.37
C ILE A 136 14.16 12.65 25.55
N PHE A 137 15.33 12.01 25.40
CA PHE A 137 16.61 12.70 25.57
C PHE A 137 17.16 13.28 24.26
N LEU A 138 16.76 12.72 23.12
CA LEU A 138 17.19 13.17 21.79
C LEU A 138 16.10 12.88 20.75
N TYR A 139 16.00 13.76 19.75
CA TYR A 139 15.28 13.46 18.52
C TYR A 139 16.16 13.71 17.29
N GLU A 140 15.95 12.94 16.24
CA GLU A 140 16.55 13.15 14.93
C GLU A 140 15.46 13.19 13.86
N THR A 141 15.48 14.23 13.03
CA THR A 141 14.63 14.30 11.84
C THR A 141 15.45 13.98 10.60
N LYS A 142 15.08 12.94 9.86
CA LYS A 142 15.68 12.61 8.56
C LYS A 142 14.70 13.00 7.48
N SER A 143 14.95 14.11 6.82
CA SER A 143 14.12 14.58 5.71
C SER A 143 14.87 14.46 4.39
N THR A 144 14.26 13.73 3.45
CA THR A 144 14.61 13.75 2.02
C THR A 144 13.53 14.51 1.25
N LEU A 145 13.71 14.69 -0.06
CA LEU A 145 12.74 15.39 -0.92
C LEU A 145 11.34 14.76 -0.93
N SER A 146 11.22 13.45 -0.67
CA SER A 146 9.95 12.71 -0.75
C SER A 146 9.51 12.09 0.59
N ASN A 147 10.48 11.70 1.43
CA ASN A 147 10.21 10.96 2.67
C ASN A 147 10.79 11.71 3.87
N SER A 148 9.98 11.85 4.91
CA SER A 148 10.40 12.41 6.20
C SER A 148 10.27 11.32 7.27
N SER A 149 11.26 11.21 8.17
CA SER A 149 11.17 10.37 9.36
C SER A 149 11.68 11.10 10.59
N LEU A 150 11.18 10.68 11.74
CA LEU A 150 11.51 11.18 13.06
C LEU A 150 11.90 10.01 13.95
N ILE A 151 13.08 10.08 14.53
CA ILE A 151 13.57 9.10 15.49
C ILE A 151 13.56 9.76 16.86
N LEU A 152 12.87 9.15 17.81
CA LEU A 152 12.84 9.58 19.21
C LEU A 152 13.63 8.57 20.05
N TYR A 153 14.53 9.08 20.88
CA TYR A 153 15.34 8.27 21.78
C TYR A 153 14.87 8.44 23.23
N PHE A 154 14.50 7.32 23.85
CA PHE A 154 14.09 7.23 25.25
C PHE A 154 15.23 6.63 26.07
N SER A 155 15.50 7.20 27.24
CA SER A 155 16.44 6.62 28.19
C SER A 155 15.91 5.29 28.73
N GLU A 156 14.61 5.25 29.03
CA GLU A 156 13.90 4.10 29.58
C GLU A 156 12.41 4.18 29.21
N MET A 157 11.79 3.03 28.98
CA MET A 157 10.35 2.88 28.78
C MET A 157 9.79 2.02 29.91
N SER A 158 8.84 2.59 30.67
CA SER A 158 8.21 1.87 31.78
C SER A 158 7.43 0.65 31.28
N SER A 159 7.45 -0.42 32.08
CA SER A 159 6.61 -1.61 31.89
C SER A 159 5.25 -1.48 32.58
N GLU A 160 5.11 -0.53 33.52
CA GLU A 160 3.90 -0.32 34.31
C GLU A 160 3.04 0.82 33.72
N GLU A 161 3.68 1.97 33.46
CA GLU A 161 3.03 3.20 33.01
C GLU A 161 3.18 3.41 31.49
N GLU A 162 2.12 3.88 30.84
CA GLU A 162 2.19 4.24 29.42
C GLU A 162 2.74 5.65 29.26
N VAL A 163 3.74 5.81 28.40
CA VAL A 163 4.25 7.12 27.99
C VAL A 163 3.43 7.58 26.79
N GLU A 164 2.85 8.78 26.90
CA GLU A 164 2.08 9.40 25.82
C GLU A 164 2.85 10.58 25.23
N ILE A 165 3.01 10.57 23.90
CA ILE A 165 3.71 11.59 23.12
C ILE A 165 2.70 12.20 22.17
N ARG A 166 2.67 13.54 22.09
CA ARG A 166 1.82 14.27 21.16
C ARG A 166 2.58 15.41 20.50
N PHE A 167 2.53 15.49 19.18
CA PHE A 167 3.06 16.60 18.42
C PHE A 167 2.24 16.81 17.14
N ARG A 168 2.33 18.01 16.57
CA ARG A 168 1.65 18.32 15.30
C ARG A 168 2.46 17.81 14.11
N ILE A 169 1.75 17.36 13.08
CA ILE A 169 2.28 17.07 11.76
C ILE A 169 1.59 17.98 10.73
N HIS A 170 2.38 18.55 9.81
CA HIS A 170 1.93 19.52 8.82
C HIS A 170 1.98 18.94 7.43
N GLN A 171 0.92 19.14 6.65
CA GLN A 171 0.86 18.77 5.24
C GLN A 171 1.43 19.90 4.37
N HIS A 172 2.52 19.61 3.68
CA HIS A 172 3.15 20.53 2.73
C HIS A 172 2.77 20.26 1.28
N MET A 173 2.40 19.02 0.96
CA MET A 173 2.06 18.58 -0.39
C MET A 173 0.76 17.79 -0.37
N GLU A 174 -0.10 18.05 -1.35
CA GLU A 174 -1.30 17.25 -1.58
C GLU A 174 -0.92 15.97 -2.32
N VAL A 175 -1.39 14.83 -1.80
CA VAL A 175 -1.16 13.51 -2.37
C VAL A 175 -2.52 12.83 -2.47
N GLY A 176 -2.82 12.23 -3.62
CA GLY A 176 -4.15 11.66 -3.88
C GLY A 176 -4.50 10.50 -2.94
N LEU A 177 -3.67 9.45 -2.91
CA LEU A 177 -3.80 8.30 -2.02
C LEU A 177 -2.62 8.27 -1.05
N LEU A 178 -2.87 8.55 0.23
CA LEU A 178 -1.82 8.46 1.25
C LEU A 178 -1.62 7.00 1.62
N GLN A 179 -0.38 6.54 1.45
CA GLN A 179 0.05 5.28 2.01
C GLN A 179 0.13 5.40 3.55
N PRO A 180 -0.35 4.40 4.31
CA PRO A 180 -0.15 4.37 5.74
C PRO A 180 1.34 4.44 6.09
N ALA A 181 1.68 5.24 7.10
CA ALA A 181 3.02 5.32 7.64
C ALA A 181 3.15 4.45 8.90
N ALA A 182 4.37 4.08 9.26
CA ALA A 182 4.65 3.17 10.38
C ALA A 182 5.33 3.90 11.54
N VAL A 183 4.94 3.51 12.76
CA VAL A 183 5.68 3.76 14.00
C VAL A 183 6.23 2.42 14.48
N THR A 184 7.53 2.36 14.75
CA THR A 184 8.21 1.17 15.25
C THR A 184 8.96 1.48 16.53
N ALA A 185 8.64 0.76 17.60
CA ALA A 185 9.34 0.82 18.88
C ALA A 185 10.24 -0.41 19.07
N TYR A 186 11.50 -0.22 19.44
CA TYR A 186 12.47 -1.30 19.65
C TYR A 186 13.57 -0.92 20.64
N GLU A 187 14.20 -1.93 21.25
CA GLU A 187 15.38 -1.75 22.12
C GLU A 187 16.66 -1.64 21.27
N TYR A 188 17.55 -0.70 21.59
CA TYR A 188 18.79 -0.49 20.83
C TYR A 188 19.68 -1.75 20.78
N TYR A 189 19.77 -2.50 21.88
CA TYR A 189 20.62 -3.70 21.98
C TYR A 189 19.95 -4.98 21.45
N GLU A 190 18.62 -4.99 21.31
CA GLU A 190 17.86 -6.14 20.82
C GLU A 190 16.76 -5.73 19.82
N PRO A 191 17.13 -5.24 18.60
CA PRO A 191 16.16 -4.74 17.63
C PRO A 191 15.17 -5.80 17.10
N SER A 192 15.47 -7.10 17.31
CA SER A 192 14.55 -8.19 17.02
C SER A 192 13.27 -8.11 17.87
N ARG A 193 13.35 -7.53 19.08
CA ARG A 193 12.20 -7.25 19.95
C ARG A 193 11.65 -5.86 19.61
N HIS A 194 10.77 -5.83 18.62
CA HIS A 194 10.12 -4.60 18.19
C HIS A 194 8.60 -4.76 18.07
N CYS A 195 7.91 -3.61 18.05
CA CYS A 195 6.51 -3.52 17.71
C CYS A 195 6.32 -2.44 16.66
N SER A 196 5.64 -2.77 15.57
CA SER A 196 5.27 -1.81 14.53
C SER A 196 3.74 -1.64 14.46
N ARG A 197 3.31 -0.40 14.32
CA ARG A 197 1.92 -0.03 14.06
C ARG A 197 1.84 0.95 12.91
N PHE A 198 0.87 0.74 12.03
CA PHE A 198 0.60 1.66 10.93
C PHE A 198 -0.45 2.67 11.35
N TYR A 199 -0.33 3.89 10.82
CA TYR A 199 -1.31 4.95 10.99
C TYR A 199 -1.57 5.62 9.65
N ASN A 200 -2.78 6.13 9.47
CA ASN A 200 -3.16 6.98 8.36
C ASN A 200 -4.05 8.12 8.86
N LEU A 201 -4.40 9.06 7.98
CA LEU A 201 -5.41 10.07 8.32
C LEU A 201 -6.77 9.40 8.58
N PRO A 202 -7.62 9.95 9.47
CA PRO A 202 -8.91 9.34 9.81
C PRO A 202 -9.79 9.01 8.59
N ALA A 203 -9.80 9.87 7.56
CA ALA A 203 -10.55 9.67 6.32
C ALA A 203 -9.92 8.65 5.36
N GLN A 204 -8.65 8.27 5.57
CA GLN A 204 -7.89 7.34 4.71
C GLN A 204 -7.38 6.13 5.51
N SER A 205 -7.98 5.82 6.66
CA SER A 205 -7.57 4.75 7.59
C SER A 205 -7.59 3.32 7.01
N GLY A 206 -7.89 3.17 5.72
CA GLY A 206 -7.91 1.89 5.05
C GLY A 206 -6.54 1.37 4.61
N GLN A 207 -6.34 0.07 4.80
CA GLN A 207 -5.24 -0.63 4.16
C GLN A 207 -5.47 -0.61 2.64
N LEU A 208 -4.44 -0.30 1.85
CA LEU A 208 -4.49 -0.28 0.38
C LEU A 208 -4.49 -1.71 -0.22
N LYS A 209 -5.21 -2.65 0.41
CA LYS A 209 -5.20 -4.08 0.06
C LYS A 209 -6.59 -4.68 0.17
N ILE A 210 -7.27 -4.85 -0.95
CA ILE A 210 -8.52 -5.61 -0.94
C ILE A 210 -8.15 -7.05 -0.58
N CYS A 211 -8.77 -7.59 0.46
CA CYS A 211 -8.54 -8.96 0.93
C CYS A 211 -9.85 -9.72 0.96
N GLN A 212 -9.81 -10.96 0.48
CA GLN A 212 -10.89 -11.91 0.63
C GLN A 212 -10.36 -13.18 1.28
N LYS A 213 -10.64 -13.33 2.58
CA LYS A 213 -9.97 -14.32 3.44
C LYS A 213 -8.45 -14.09 3.40
N GLU A 214 -7.67 -15.08 3.00
CA GLU A 214 -6.19 -15.06 2.97
C GLU A 214 -5.61 -14.50 1.66
N VAL A 215 -6.45 -14.19 0.66
CA VAL A 215 -5.97 -13.70 -0.65
C VAL A 215 -6.20 -12.19 -0.71
N CYS A 216 -5.10 -11.45 -0.74
CA CYS A 216 -5.11 -10.00 -0.88
C CYS A 216 -4.53 -9.56 -2.22
N LYS A 217 -5.15 -8.56 -2.85
CA LYS A 217 -4.62 -7.84 -4.01
C LYS A 217 -4.40 -6.38 -3.65
N CYS A 218 -3.31 -5.84 -4.16
CA CYS A 218 -2.99 -4.44 -3.98
C CYS A 218 -4.06 -3.55 -4.65
N ALA A 219 -4.60 -2.59 -3.90
CA ALA A 219 -5.53 -1.57 -4.39
C ALA A 219 -4.87 -0.19 -4.43
N GLU A 220 -3.54 -0.16 -4.54
CA GLU A 220 -2.72 1.06 -4.64
C GLU A 220 -2.80 1.74 -6.03
N GLU A 221 -3.57 1.17 -6.96
CA GLU A 221 -3.82 1.83 -8.23
C GLU A 221 -4.81 3.01 -8.04
N ASN A 222 -4.69 4.04 -8.88
CA ASN A 222 -5.62 5.18 -8.87
C ASN A 222 -7.07 4.71 -9.00
N CYS A 223 -8.01 5.49 -8.45
CA CYS A 223 -9.43 5.23 -8.60
C CYS A 223 -9.84 5.10 -10.07
N PRO A 224 -10.81 4.21 -10.40
CA PRO A 224 -11.44 4.19 -11.70
C PRO A 224 -12.06 5.55 -12.02
N GLN A 225 -11.99 5.96 -13.28
CA GLN A 225 -12.64 7.18 -13.74
C GLN A 225 -13.99 6.84 -14.38
N LEU A 226 -15.04 7.54 -13.93
CA LEU A 226 -16.30 7.56 -14.67
C LEU A 226 -16.10 8.41 -15.93
N HIS A 227 -16.18 7.77 -17.08
CA HIS A 227 -15.94 8.46 -18.35
C HIS A 227 -17.09 9.41 -18.67
N SER A 228 -16.74 10.62 -19.13
CA SER A 228 -17.71 11.63 -19.52
C SER A 228 -18.54 11.15 -20.72
N SER A 229 -19.86 11.33 -20.64
CA SER A 229 -20.81 11.02 -21.70
C SER A 229 -20.65 11.86 -22.98
N GLY A 230 -19.79 12.87 -22.98
CA GLY A 230 -19.62 13.81 -24.08
C GLY A 230 -18.56 13.37 -25.09
N GLY A 231 -18.96 13.19 -26.35
CA GLY A 231 -18.02 12.99 -27.47
C GLY A 231 -17.46 11.58 -27.61
N VAL A 232 -17.99 10.59 -26.88
CA VAL A 232 -17.60 9.18 -27.02
C VAL A 232 -18.19 8.62 -28.31
N SER A 233 -17.34 8.17 -29.23
CA SER A 233 -17.75 7.53 -30.48
C SER A 233 -17.76 6.00 -30.35
N GLN A 234 -18.43 5.33 -31.29
CA GLN A 234 -18.38 3.87 -31.42
C GLN A 234 -16.93 3.36 -31.55
N GLN A 235 -16.10 4.08 -32.30
CA GLN A 235 -14.72 3.68 -32.57
C GLN A 235 -13.84 3.74 -31.30
N ASP A 236 -14.06 4.74 -30.45
CA ASP A 236 -13.35 4.85 -29.16
C ASP A 236 -13.71 3.69 -28.21
N LEU A 237 -15.00 3.31 -28.17
CA LEU A 237 -15.47 2.18 -27.38
C LEU A 237 -14.90 0.85 -27.89
N MET A 238 -14.82 0.69 -29.22
CA MET A 238 -14.19 -0.47 -29.85
C MET A 238 -12.70 -0.57 -29.50
N GLU A 239 -11.95 0.53 -29.62
CA GLU A 239 -10.52 0.55 -29.28
C GLU A 239 -10.29 0.22 -27.80
N ALA A 240 -11.11 0.77 -26.90
CA ALA A 240 -11.06 0.44 -25.48
C ALA A 240 -11.36 -1.04 -25.20
N ALA A 241 -12.44 -1.58 -25.77
CA ALA A 241 -12.85 -2.97 -25.55
C ALA A 241 -11.88 -3.99 -26.18
N CYS A 242 -11.23 -3.63 -27.28
CA CYS A 242 -10.28 -4.49 -28.00
C CYS A 242 -8.83 -4.35 -27.55
N TYR A 243 -8.56 -3.45 -26.60
CA TYR A 243 -7.24 -3.35 -25.99
C TYR A 243 -6.84 -4.70 -25.35
N ALA A 244 -5.61 -5.15 -25.61
CA ALA A 244 -5.16 -6.52 -25.29
C ALA A 244 -5.28 -6.91 -23.80
N ARG A 245 -5.42 -5.95 -22.89
CA ARG A 245 -5.57 -6.19 -21.44
C ARG A 245 -7.01 -6.25 -20.97
N VAL A 246 -7.98 -5.87 -21.81
CA VAL A 246 -9.40 -5.92 -21.46
C VAL A 246 -9.90 -7.32 -21.74
N ASP A 247 -10.36 -8.00 -20.69
CA ASP A 247 -10.86 -9.38 -20.75
C ASP A 247 -12.34 -9.40 -21.15
N ASN A 248 -13.14 -8.51 -20.55
CA ASN A 248 -14.59 -8.49 -20.74
C ASN A 248 -15.15 -7.07 -20.93
N ALA A 249 -16.36 -7.01 -21.47
CA ALA A 249 -17.19 -5.82 -21.57
C ALA A 249 -18.65 -6.19 -21.31
N TYR A 250 -19.25 -5.62 -20.26
CA TYR A 250 -20.58 -5.95 -19.78
C TYR A 250 -21.47 -4.72 -19.67
N LYS A 251 -22.74 -4.89 -20.01
CA LYS A 251 -23.79 -3.97 -19.58
C LYS A 251 -24.34 -4.48 -18.25
N VAL A 252 -24.20 -3.68 -17.20
CA VAL A 252 -24.58 -4.04 -15.84
C VAL A 252 -25.59 -3.06 -15.26
N GLN A 253 -26.39 -3.54 -14.30
CA GLN A 253 -27.25 -2.71 -13.47
C GLN A 253 -26.86 -2.86 -12.01
N VAL A 254 -26.71 -1.76 -11.29
CA VAL A 254 -26.40 -1.78 -9.86
C VAL A 254 -27.67 -2.15 -9.10
N GLU A 255 -27.68 -3.27 -8.39
CA GLU A 255 -28.84 -3.67 -7.56
C GLU A 255 -28.76 -3.02 -6.18
N GLN A 256 -27.58 -3.04 -5.57
CA GLN A 256 -27.30 -2.46 -4.26
C GLN A 256 -25.79 -2.33 -4.05
N HIS A 257 -25.39 -1.44 -3.15
CA HIS A 257 -24.02 -1.36 -2.65
C HIS A 257 -23.98 -1.42 -1.11
N THR A 258 -22.87 -1.91 -0.58
CA THR A 258 -22.65 -1.99 0.87
C THR A 258 -21.22 -1.63 1.20
N ALA A 259 -21.04 -0.60 2.03
CA ALA A 259 -19.76 -0.26 2.61
C ALA A 259 -19.43 -1.24 3.75
N LYS A 260 -18.25 -1.87 3.67
CA LYS A 260 -17.73 -2.75 4.71
C LYS A 260 -16.24 -2.51 4.88
N ASP A 261 -15.85 -2.21 6.11
CA ASP A 261 -14.48 -1.84 6.49
C ASP A 261 -13.97 -0.67 5.64
N THR A 262 -13.05 -0.93 4.72
CA THR A 262 -12.40 0.07 3.87
C THR A 262 -12.74 -0.10 2.40
N TYR A 263 -13.77 -0.92 2.12
CA TYR A 263 -14.23 -1.28 0.79
C TYR A 263 -15.72 -1.04 0.63
N VAL A 264 -16.12 -0.83 -0.62
CA VAL A 264 -17.52 -0.78 -1.03
C VAL A 264 -17.76 -1.94 -1.99
N TYR A 265 -18.73 -2.76 -1.65
CA TYR A 265 -19.14 -3.91 -2.45
C TYR A 265 -20.41 -3.56 -3.20
N TYR A 266 -20.30 -3.49 -4.52
CA TYR A 266 -21.44 -3.35 -5.42
C TYR A 266 -21.91 -4.73 -5.86
N THR A 267 -23.20 -5.00 -5.69
CA THR A 267 -23.85 -6.15 -6.33
C THR A 267 -24.47 -5.65 -7.62
N MET A 268 -23.92 -6.09 -8.75
CA MET A 268 -24.40 -5.65 -10.06
C MET A 268 -24.87 -6.86 -10.87
N ARG A 269 -26.04 -6.76 -11.49
CA ARG A 269 -26.54 -7.78 -12.40
C ARG A 269 -26.02 -7.54 -13.81
N VAL A 270 -25.42 -8.55 -14.42
CA VAL A 270 -24.98 -8.49 -15.82
C VAL A 270 -26.20 -8.68 -16.72
N LEU A 271 -26.68 -7.58 -17.31
CA LEU A 271 -27.82 -7.59 -18.23
C LEU A 271 -27.43 -8.13 -19.60
N ASP A 272 -26.23 -7.79 -20.05
CA ASP A 272 -25.76 -8.16 -21.38
C ASP A 272 -24.24 -8.35 -21.42
N VAL A 273 -23.81 -9.38 -22.16
CA VAL A 273 -22.40 -9.72 -22.36
C VAL A 273 -22.00 -9.26 -23.75
N ILE A 274 -21.28 -8.14 -23.82
CA ILE A 274 -20.85 -7.53 -25.09
C ILE A 274 -19.56 -8.19 -25.59
N LYS A 275 -18.62 -8.40 -24.67
CA LYS A 275 -17.40 -9.17 -24.90
C LYS A 275 -17.28 -10.23 -23.82
N MET A 276 -17.27 -11.50 -24.24
CA MET A 276 -17.04 -12.63 -23.36
C MET A 276 -15.60 -12.59 -22.84
N GLY A 277 -15.44 -12.71 -21.53
CA GLY A 277 -14.13 -12.83 -20.90
C GLY A 277 -13.96 -14.18 -20.22
N THR A 278 -13.16 -14.20 -19.16
CA THR A 278 -12.86 -15.41 -18.39
C THR A 278 -14.07 -15.95 -17.62
N ASP A 279 -15.00 -15.09 -17.22
CA ASP A 279 -16.28 -15.48 -16.60
C ASP A 279 -17.33 -15.84 -17.67
N MET A 280 -17.34 -17.12 -18.04
CA MET A 280 -18.23 -17.65 -19.07
C MET A 280 -19.72 -17.63 -18.69
N ASP A 281 -20.04 -17.60 -17.39
CA ASP A 281 -21.41 -17.71 -16.86
C ASP A 281 -21.94 -16.37 -16.34
N ALA A 282 -21.32 -15.25 -16.76
CA ALA A 282 -21.67 -13.91 -16.27
C ALA A 282 -23.11 -13.50 -16.61
N SER A 283 -23.64 -13.94 -17.76
CA SER A 283 -24.92 -13.46 -18.30
C SER A 283 -26.10 -13.69 -17.35
N GLY A 284 -26.83 -12.61 -17.02
CA GLY A 284 -28.01 -12.63 -16.16
C GLY A 284 -27.73 -12.80 -14.66
N GLN A 285 -26.49 -13.11 -14.28
CA GLN A 285 -26.09 -13.38 -12.90
C GLN A 285 -25.72 -12.08 -12.16
N PRO A 286 -26.00 -12.01 -10.85
CA PRO A 286 -25.42 -10.98 -9.99
C PRO A 286 -23.92 -11.28 -9.78
N ARG A 287 -23.09 -10.28 -10.03
CA ARG A 287 -21.64 -10.31 -9.80
C ARG A 287 -21.25 -9.22 -8.81
N ARG A 288 -20.21 -9.50 -8.03
CA ARG A 288 -19.70 -8.57 -7.03
C ARG A 288 -18.58 -7.74 -7.63
N PHE A 289 -18.72 -6.43 -7.54
CA PHE A 289 -17.68 -5.47 -7.90
C PHE A 289 -17.19 -4.78 -6.63
N VAL A 290 -15.88 -4.67 -6.47
CA VAL A 290 -15.26 -4.14 -5.24
C VAL A 290 -14.49 -2.88 -5.57
N LEU A 291 -14.71 -1.84 -4.78
CA LEU A 291 -14.04 -0.56 -4.87
C LEU A 291 -13.46 -0.18 -3.50
N HIS A 292 -12.35 0.55 -3.47
CA HIS A 292 -11.86 1.15 -2.23
C HIS A 292 -12.76 2.30 -1.80
N ALA A 293 -13.09 2.43 -0.51
CA ALA A 293 -14.04 3.44 -0.01
C ALA A 293 -13.63 4.89 -0.38
N ALA A 294 -12.33 5.19 -0.40
CA ALA A 294 -11.81 6.49 -0.84
C ALA A 294 -12.16 6.85 -2.31
N CYS A 295 -12.55 5.88 -3.14
CA CYS A 295 -12.95 6.08 -4.53
C CYS A 295 -14.47 6.14 -4.73
N GLU A 296 -15.26 5.91 -3.68
CA GLU A 296 -16.72 5.85 -3.76
C GLU A 296 -17.31 7.18 -4.24
N GLU A 297 -16.90 8.29 -3.63
CA GLU A 297 -17.38 9.63 -4.01
C GLU A 297 -16.96 10.03 -5.43
N LEU A 298 -15.78 9.58 -5.89
CA LEU A 298 -15.26 9.89 -7.23
C LEU A 298 -16.01 9.13 -8.33
N LEU A 299 -16.38 7.87 -8.07
CA LEU A 299 -17.07 7.04 -9.05
C LEU A 299 -18.58 7.24 -9.03
N GLY A 300 -19.16 7.42 -7.83
CA GLY A 300 -20.54 7.87 -7.65
C GLY A 300 -21.62 6.97 -8.27
N LEU A 301 -21.39 5.65 -8.34
CA LEU A 301 -22.37 4.71 -8.90
C LEU A 301 -23.67 4.71 -8.07
N GLN A 302 -24.81 4.75 -8.74
CA GLN A 302 -26.12 4.83 -8.11
C GLN A 302 -26.88 3.51 -8.24
N ASP A 303 -27.62 3.15 -7.20
CA ASP A 303 -28.49 1.97 -7.21
C ASP A 303 -29.61 2.13 -8.25
N GLY A 304 -29.88 1.07 -9.01
CA GLY A 304 -30.88 1.05 -10.09
C GLY A 304 -30.38 1.52 -11.45
N GLU A 305 -29.26 2.25 -11.51
CA GLU A 305 -28.69 2.76 -12.75
C GLU A 305 -27.88 1.71 -13.53
N GLN A 306 -27.74 1.95 -14.84
CA GLN A 306 -27.05 1.06 -15.76
C GLN A 306 -25.70 1.62 -16.19
N TYR A 307 -24.73 0.74 -16.35
CA TYR A 307 -23.36 1.11 -16.72
C TYR A 307 -22.78 0.12 -17.72
N LEU A 308 -21.93 0.63 -18.62
CA LEU A 308 -20.96 -0.16 -19.34
C LEU A 308 -19.72 -0.32 -18.46
N VAL A 309 -19.33 -1.55 -18.19
CA VAL A 309 -18.15 -1.88 -17.39
C VAL A 309 -17.25 -2.80 -18.21
N MET A 310 -15.99 -2.39 -18.39
CA MET A 310 -14.95 -3.23 -19.00
C MET A 310 -13.82 -3.44 -17.99
N THR A 311 -13.40 -4.69 -17.83
CA THR A 311 -12.36 -5.06 -16.84
C THR A 311 -11.29 -5.98 -17.44
N SER A 312 -10.15 -6.04 -16.75
CA SER A 312 -9.03 -6.94 -17.08
C SER A 312 -9.18 -8.28 -16.36
N ASP A 313 -8.60 -9.33 -16.93
CA ASP A 313 -8.43 -10.65 -16.32
C ASP A 313 -7.66 -10.56 -14.98
N SER A 314 -6.68 -9.66 -14.91
CA SER A 314 -5.94 -9.39 -13.69
C SER A 314 -6.83 -8.84 -12.56
N ASP A 315 -7.98 -8.25 -12.89
CA ASP A 315 -8.98 -7.70 -11.97
C ASP A 315 -10.05 -8.69 -11.54
N LEU A 316 -9.94 -9.95 -11.99
CA LEU A 316 -10.88 -11.01 -11.69
C LEU A 316 -10.39 -11.90 -10.55
N TRP A 317 -11.25 -12.13 -9.56
CA TRP A 317 -11.04 -13.09 -8.50
C TRP A 317 -12.06 -14.21 -8.58
N LEU A 318 -11.58 -15.45 -8.60
CA LEU A 318 -12.42 -16.64 -8.51
C LEU A 318 -12.53 -17.08 -7.05
N THR A 319 -13.72 -16.97 -6.48
CA THR A 319 -13.96 -17.32 -5.07
C THR A 319 -14.92 -18.49 -4.97
N GLN A 320 -14.39 -19.69 -4.69
CA GLN A 320 -15.08 -20.95 -4.35
C GLN A 320 -16.18 -21.46 -5.31
N ASP A 321 -16.96 -20.59 -5.99
CA ASP A 321 -17.90 -20.80 -7.10
C ASP A 321 -18.40 -19.47 -7.77
N SER A 322 -17.87 -18.29 -7.40
CA SER A 322 -18.33 -17.00 -7.94
C SER A 322 -17.19 -16.03 -8.25
N PHE A 323 -17.35 -15.27 -9.33
CA PHE A 323 -16.40 -14.24 -9.73
C PHE A 323 -16.65 -12.91 -9.01
N THR A 324 -15.56 -12.32 -8.52
CA THR A 324 -15.53 -10.96 -7.94
C THR A 324 -14.60 -10.09 -8.77
N TYR A 325 -15.07 -8.91 -9.16
CA TYR A 325 -14.34 -7.96 -9.99
C TYR A 325 -13.78 -6.83 -9.13
N VAL A 326 -12.50 -6.52 -9.25
CA VAL A 326 -11.86 -5.40 -8.56
C VAL A 326 -11.85 -4.19 -9.48
N LEU A 327 -12.49 -3.09 -9.07
CA LEU A 327 -12.51 -1.85 -9.83
C LEU A 327 -11.28 -1.01 -9.49
N GLY A 328 -10.47 -0.70 -10.50
CA GLY A 328 -9.24 0.08 -10.38
C GLY A 328 -9.00 1.00 -11.57
N LYS A 329 -7.82 1.60 -11.66
CA LYS A 329 -7.45 2.57 -12.71
C LYS A 329 -7.72 2.07 -14.14
N LYS A 330 -7.59 0.76 -14.36
CA LYS A 330 -7.74 0.11 -15.67
C LYS A 330 -9.18 -0.24 -16.01
N SER A 331 -10.10 -0.17 -15.04
CA SER A 331 -11.51 -0.44 -15.28
C SER A 331 -12.12 0.74 -16.04
N TYR A 332 -12.75 0.44 -17.17
CA TYR A 332 -13.48 1.43 -17.96
C TYR A 332 -14.95 1.41 -17.54
N ILE A 333 -15.46 2.53 -17.04
CA ILE A 333 -16.84 2.64 -16.56
C ILE A 333 -17.48 3.86 -17.21
N LEU A 334 -18.65 3.64 -17.82
CA LEU A 334 -19.42 4.67 -18.51
C LEU A 334 -20.91 4.47 -18.20
N ALA A 335 -21.61 5.56 -17.89
CA ALA A 335 -23.05 5.51 -17.65
C ALA A 335 -23.80 5.09 -18.92
N TRP A 336 -24.71 4.11 -18.78
CA TRP A 336 -25.58 3.67 -19.86
C TRP A 336 -26.93 4.40 -19.73
N PRO A 337 -27.27 5.33 -20.64
CA PRO A 337 -28.49 6.13 -20.53
C PRO A 337 -29.75 5.26 -20.52
N GLN A 338 -30.73 5.62 -19.70
CA GLN A 338 -32.05 4.97 -19.73
C GLN A 338 -32.84 5.42 -20.96
N GLN A 339 -33.78 4.59 -21.43
CA GLN A 339 -34.64 4.94 -22.56
C GLN A 339 -35.46 6.21 -22.25
N GLY A 340 -35.25 7.26 -23.05
CA GLY A 340 -35.98 8.53 -22.93
C GLY A 340 -35.23 9.66 -22.23
N GLU A 341 -33.97 9.45 -21.81
CA GLU A 341 -33.16 10.50 -21.19
C GLU A 341 -32.79 11.60 -22.22
N VAL A 342 -33.28 12.82 -21.99
CA VAL A 342 -33.15 13.95 -22.93
C VAL A 342 -31.69 14.40 -23.03
N GLY A 343 -31.16 14.50 -24.26
CA GLY A 343 -29.80 14.95 -24.52
C GLY A 343 -28.72 13.85 -24.51
N ARG A 344 -29.07 12.59 -24.22
CA ARG A 344 -28.14 11.44 -24.23
C ARG A 344 -28.42 10.39 -25.32
N GLN A 345 -29.34 10.69 -26.25
CA GLN A 345 -29.72 9.77 -27.34
C GLN A 345 -28.54 9.39 -28.25
N ALA A 346 -27.63 10.32 -28.53
CA ALA A 346 -26.45 10.06 -29.35
C ALA A 346 -25.51 9.03 -28.70
N LEU A 347 -25.31 9.12 -27.37
CA LEU A 347 -24.51 8.17 -26.61
C LEU A 347 -25.19 6.80 -26.55
N ALA A 348 -26.50 6.77 -26.30
CA ALA A 348 -27.27 5.52 -26.29
C ALA A 348 -27.16 4.79 -27.64
N GLY A 349 -27.31 5.52 -28.76
CA GLY A 349 -27.12 4.97 -30.10
C GLY A 349 -25.70 4.44 -30.32
N ALA A 350 -24.67 5.20 -29.94
CA ALA A 350 -23.28 4.75 -30.06
C ALA A 350 -22.98 3.49 -29.23
N LEU A 351 -23.56 3.37 -28.03
CA LEU A 351 -23.44 2.19 -27.17
C LEU A 351 -24.16 0.96 -27.74
N ASP A 352 -25.34 1.15 -28.31
CA ASP A 352 -26.11 0.09 -28.96
C ASP A 352 -25.37 -0.41 -30.24
N ASP A 353 -24.88 0.52 -31.06
CA ASP A 353 -24.08 0.21 -32.26
C ASP A 353 -22.78 -0.50 -31.90
N PHE A 354 -22.08 -0.05 -30.84
CA PHE A 354 -20.91 -0.73 -30.28
C PHE A 354 -21.24 -2.15 -29.83
N SER A 355 -22.31 -2.32 -29.05
CA SER A 355 -22.74 -3.63 -28.54
C SER A 355 -23.03 -4.60 -29.68
N ASN A 356 -23.79 -4.17 -30.68
CA ASN A 356 -24.13 -4.98 -31.84
C ASN A 356 -22.89 -5.34 -32.67
N HIS A 357 -21.98 -4.39 -32.88
CA HIS A 357 -20.75 -4.62 -33.63
C HIS A 357 -19.83 -5.62 -32.92
N MET A 358 -19.58 -5.45 -31.63
CA MET A 358 -18.74 -6.35 -30.84
C MET A 358 -19.27 -7.79 -30.84
N LYS A 359 -20.58 -7.97 -30.76
CA LYS A 359 -21.20 -9.31 -30.78
C LYS A 359 -21.17 -9.99 -32.15
N THR A 360 -21.13 -9.20 -33.23
CA THR A 360 -21.20 -9.74 -34.61
C THR A 360 -19.83 -9.89 -35.26
N MET A 361 -18.96 -8.89 -35.13
CA MET A 361 -17.65 -8.84 -35.77
C MET A 361 -16.49 -8.99 -34.79
N GLY A 362 -16.70 -8.67 -33.51
CA GLY A 362 -15.65 -8.74 -32.49
C GLY A 362 -14.51 -7.76 -32.76
N CYS A 363 -13.34 -8.08 -32.20
CA CYS A 363 -12.13 -7.29 -32.39
C CYS A 363 -11.38 -7.75 -33.65
N SER A 364 -11.00 -6.81 -34.51
CA SER A 364 -10.06 -7.06 -35.59
C SER A 364 -8.68 -7.36 -35.00
N THR A 365 -8.13 -8.54 -35.32
CA THR A 365 -6.80 -9.02 -34.88
C THR A 365 -5.64 -8.22 -35.44
#